data_AF-A0A5J4PQD5-F1
#
_entry.id   AF-A0A5J4PQD5-F1
#
_cell.length_a   1.000
_cell.length_b   1.000
_cell.length_c   1.000
_cell.angle_alpha   90.00
_cell.angle_beta   90.00
_cell.angle_gamma   90.00
#
_symmetry.space_group_name_H-M   'P 1'
#
loop_
_entity.id
_entity.type
_entity.pdbx_description
1 polymer ?
#
loop_
_entity_poly.entity_id
_entity_poly.type
_entity_poly.pdbx_seq_one_letter_code
_entity_poly.pdbx_strand_id
1 'polypeptide(L)' 'SHVGRRTFICNALSLGIPAQVVMKWTGHSDYTAMKPYIDIADDIKAGAMDKFNSL' A
#
# COMPACT_ATOMS: atom_id res chain seq x y z
N SER A 1 -3.17 13.47 14.18
CA SER A 1 -2.46 13.23 12.91
C SER A 1 -2.87 11.89 12.32
N HIS A 2 -3.86 11.86 11.43
CA HIS A 2 -4.41 10.64 10.80
C HIS A 2 -3.99 10.54 9.32
N VAL A 3 -3.98 11.68 8.62
CA VAL A 3 -3.56 11.80 7.22
C VAL A 3 -2.11 11.35 7.04
N GLY A 4 -1.18 11.81 7.90
CA GLY A 4 0.24 11.47 7.78
C GLY A 4 0.52 9.96 7.86
N ARG A 5 -0.15 9.23 8.77
CA ARG A 5 -0.03 7.77 8.88
C ARG A 5 -0.51 7.08 7.60
N ARG A 6 -1.68 7.47 7.09
CA ARG A 6 -2.25 6.90 5.85
C ARG A 6 -1.35 7.18 4.64
N THR A 7 -0.87 8.41 4.48
CA THR A 7 0.06 8.79 3.41
C THR A 7 1.36 7.98 3.47
N PHE A 8 1.94 7.84 4.67
CA PHE A 8 3.15 7.05 4.86
C PHE A 8 2.95 5.57 4.45
N ILE A 9 1.87 4.94 4.89
CA ILE A 9 1.59 3.52 4.58
C ILE A 9 1.40 3.32 3.08
N CYS A 10 0.54 4.10 2.43
CA CYS A 10 0.27 3.97 0.99
C CYS A 10 1.55 4.18 0.16
N ASN A 11 2.35 5.20 0.48
CA ASN A 11 3.60 5.45 -0.25
C ASN A 11 4.61 4.31 -0.07
N ALA A 12 4.78 3.79 1.16
CA ALA A 12 5.69 2.68 1.42
C ALA A 12 5.31 1.42 0.62
N LEU A 13 4.02 1.09 0.57
CA LEU A 13 3.50 -0.06 -0.19
C LEU A 13 3.66 0.13 -1.70
N SER A 14 3.38 1.34 -2.21
CA SER A 14 3.57 1.67 -3.63
C SER A 14 5.05 1.62 -4.05
N LEU A 15 5.98 1.91 -3.14
CA LEU A 15 7.42 1.74 -3.35
C LEU A 15 7.90 0.28 -3.26
N GLY A 16 6.99 -0.66 -3.01
CA GLY A 16 7.30 -2.09 -2.95
C GLY A 16 7.83 -2.57 -1.60
N ILE A 17 7.73 -1.77 -0.54
CA ILE A 17 8.10 -2.22 0.81
C ILE A 17 7.09 -3.27 1.28
N PRO A 18 7.53 -4.44 1.77
CA PRO A 18 6.60 -5.50 2.21
C PRO A 18 5.65 -5.03 3.31
N ALA A 19 4.37 -5.40 3.21
CA ALA A 19 3.34 -4.99 4.16
C ALA A 19 3.71 -5.32 5.62
N GLN A 20 4.34 -6.48 5.87
CA GLN A 20 4.82 -6.88 7.20
C GLN A 20 5.84 -5.89 7.80
N VAL A 21 6.72 -5.31 6.97
CA VAL A 21 7.69 -4.29 7.42
C VAL A 21 6.97 -2.98 7.77
N VAL A 22 6.03 -2.55 6.92
CA VAL A 22 5.23 -1.34 7.15
C VAL A 22 4.34 -1.49 8.38
N MET A 23 3.78 -2.68 8.62
CA MET A 23 3.01 -3.01 9.83
C MET A 23 3.85 -2.82 11.09
N LYS A 24 5.09 -3.31 11.10
CA LYS A 24 6.02 -3.16 12.22
C LYS A 24 6.33 -1.69 12.52
N TRP A 25 6.51 -0.85 11.48
CA TRP A 25 6.77 0.59 11.65
C TRP A 25 5.56 1.38 12.15
N THR A 26 4.35 0.92 11.83
CA THR A 26 3.11 1.66 12.11
C THR A 26 2.31 1.13 13.30
N GLY A 27 2.76 0.01 13.88
CA GLY A 27 2.15 -0.60 15.05
C GLY A 27 0.87 -1.38 14.74
N HIS A 28 0.68 -1.84 13.49
CA HIS A 28 -0.44 -2.71 13.13
C HIS A 28 -0.07 -4.16 13.47
N SER A 29 -0.86 -4.79 14.35
CA SER A 29 -0.76 -6.22 14.68
C SER A 29 -1.71 -7.08 13.85
N ASP A 30 -2.81 -6.50 13.37
CA ASP A 30 -3.81 -7.18 12.55
C ASP A 30 -3.62 -6.85 11.06
N TYR A 31 -3.51 -7.89 10.25
CA TYR A 31 -3.39 -7.76 8.80
C TYR A 31 -4.67 -7.20 8.16
N THR A 32 -5.83 -7.43 8.76
CA THR A 32 -7.12 -6.90 8.28
C THR A 32 -7.11 -5.37 8.29
N ALA A 33 -6.44 -4.76 9.27
CA ALA A 33 -6.28 -3.31 9.35
C ALA A 33 -5.40 -2.74 8.20
N MET A 34 -4.57 -3.57 7.57
CA MET A 34 -3.74 -3.17 6.43
C MET A 34 -4.47 -3.23 5.09
N LYS A 35 -5.56 -4.00 5.01
CA LYS A 35 -6.29 -4.28 3.76
C LYS A 35 -6.61 -3.02 2.95
N PRO A 36 -7.16 -1.93 3.53
CA PRO A 36 -7.48 -0.73 2.76
C PRO A 36 -6.27 -0.09 2.10
N TYR A 37 -5.07 -0.21 2.69
CA TYR A 37 -3.86 0.38 2.12
C TYR A 37 -3.23 -0.51 1.05
N ILE A 38 -3.35 -1.84 1.22
CA ILE A 38 -2.88 -2.83 0.25
C ILE A 38 -3.73 -2.74 -1.01
N ASP A 39 -5.07 -2.72 -0.87
CA ASP A 39 -6.00 -2.62 -2.00
C ASP A 39 -5.69 -1.38 -2.86
N ILE A 40 -5.41 -0.22 -2.24
CA ILE A 40 -5.00 1.00 -2.98
C ILE A 40 -3.69 0.80 -3.75
N ALA A 41 -2.68 0.17 -3.12
CA ALA A 41 -1.39 -0.05 -3.76
C ALA A 41 -1.52 -1.03 -4.94
N ASP A 42 -2.39 -2.04 -4.81
CA ASP A 42 -2.63 -3.02 -5.84
C ASP A 42 -3.45 -2.43 -7.01
N ASP A 43 -4.44 -1.57 -6.75
CA ASP A 43 -5.17 -0.82 -7.78
C ASP A 43 -4.22 0.06 -8.63
N ILE A 44 -3.28 0.74 -7.98
CA ILE A 44 -2.27 1.56 -8.67
C ILE A 44 -1.37 0.70 -9.56
N LYS A 45 -0.93 -0.46 -9.05
CA LYS A 45 -0.11 -1.40 -9.84
C LYS A 45 -0.88 -1.99 -11.01
N ALA A 46 -2.14 -2.38 -10.81
CA ALA A 46 -3.01 -2.91 -11.85
C ALA A 46 -3.19 -1.87 -12.97
N GLY A 47 -3.56 -0.63 -12.62
CA GLY A 47 -3.70 0.44 -13.61
C GLY A 47 -2.38 0.84 -14.29
N ALA A 48 -1.23 0.62 -13.66
CA ALA A 48 0.06 0.75 -14.32
C ALA A 48 0.34 -0.39 -15.30
N MET A 49 -0.06 -1.62 -14.96
CA MET A 49 0.08 -2.80 -15.82
C MET A 49 -0.83 -2.72 -17.05
N ASP A 50 -2.05 -2.18 -16.90
CA ASP A 50 -2.99 -2.01 -18.00
C ASP A 50 -2.45 -1.16 -19.16
N LYS A 51 -1.52 -0.25 -18.88
CA LYS A 51 -0.86 0.57 -19.92
C LYS A 51 -0.04 -0.26 -20.90
N PHE A 52 0.44 -1.44 -20.48
CA PHE A 52 1.17 -2.36 -21.34
C PHE A 52 0.24 -3.17 -22.25
N ASN A 53 -1.05 -3.30 -21.94
CA ASN A 53 -2.00 -4.00 -22.80
C ASN A 53 -2.30 -3.24 -24.10
N SER A 54 -2.00 -1.94 -24.14
CA SER A 54 -2.17 -1.06 -25.31
C SER A 54 -0.88 -0.77 -26.07
N LEU A 55 0.24 -1.42 -25.70
CA LEU A 55 1.52 -1.36 -26.40
C LEU A 55 1.68 -2.56 -27.34
#